data_AF-A0A9X2FIK2-F1
#
_entry.id   AF-A0A9X2FIK2-F1
#
_cell.length_a   1.000
_cell.length_b   1.000
_cell.length_c   1.000
_cell.angle_alpha   90.00
_cell.angle_beta   90.00
_cell.angle_gamma   90.00
#
_symmetry.space_group_name_H-M   'P 1'
#
loop_
_entity.id
_entity.type
_entity.pdbx_description
1 polymer ?
#
loop_
_entity_poly.entity_id
_entity_poly.type
_entity_poly.pdbx_seq_one_letter_code
_entity_poly.pdbx_strand_id
1 'polypeptide(L)'
;MNRADRSAQQVLEAEVLNLRAKLLEVAAGLDRIDRGAEPLADAGTMETFRGAIETLLRPGPNRAERIQLLFSRAYEDSWRENMEV
;
A
#
# COMPACT_ATOMS: atom_id res chain seq x y z
N MET A 1 21.30 -19.74 7.52
CA MET A 1 20.00 -20.23 7.03
C MET A 1 19.65 -19.42 5.79
N ASN A 2 19.51 -20.05 4.63
CA ASN A 2 19.07 -19.35 3.42
C ASN A 2 17.61 -18.87 3.64
N ARG A 3 17.23 -17.70 3.14
CA ARG A 3 15.87 -17.13 3.35
C ARG A 3 14.77 -18.07 2.82
N ALA A 4 15.13 -18.98 1.92
CA ALA A 4 14.27 -19.98 1.27
C ALA A 4 13.87 -21.18 2.15
N ASP A 5 14.53 -21.43 3.29
CA ASP A 5 14.27 -22.64 4.11
C ASP A 5 13.29 -22.41 5.27
N ARG A 6 12.72 -21.19 5.41
CA ARG A 6 11.78 -20.88 6.50
C ARG A 6 10.37 -21.36 6.14
N SER A 7 9.73 -22.07 7.05
CA SER A 7 8.30 -22.38 6.97
C SER A 7 7.45 -21.10 7.04
N ALA A 8 6.22 -21.15 6.52
CA ALA A 8 5.28 -20.04 6.61
C ALA A 8 5.02 -19.58 8.05
N GLN A 9 4.99 -20.53 9.00
CA GLN A 9 4.81 -20.24 10.43
C GLN A 9 5.98 -19.43 10.99
N GLN A 10 7.22 -19.82 10.69
CA GLN A 10 8.41 -19.08 11.14
C GLN A 10 8.49 -17.67 10.53
N VAL A 11 8.01 -17.50 9.30
CA VAL A 11 7.90 -16.17 8.69
C VAL A 11 6.83 -15.34 9.41
N LEU A 12 5.66 -15.92 9.69
CA LEU A 12 4.59 -15.24 10.40
C LEU A 12 5.05 -14.77 11.79
N GLU A 13 5.69 -15.64 12.57
CA GLU A 13 6.21 -15.31 13.90
C GLU A 13 7.22 -14.17 13.86
N ALA A 14 8.09 -14.13 12.85
CA ALA A 14 9.05 -13.06 12.66
C ALA A 14 8.41 -11.72 12.24
N GLU A 15 7.29 -11.76 11.51
CA GLU A 15 6.70 -10.56 10.90
C GLU A 15 5.47 -10.01 11.66
N VAL A 16 4.81 -10.81 12.52
CA VAL A 16 3.49 -10.48 13.08
C VAL A 16 3.47 -9.14 13.82
N LEU A 17 4.50 -8.81 14.59
CA LEU A 17 4.57 -7.54 15.33
C LEU A 17 4.79 -6.35 14.39
N ASN A 18 5.64 -6.51 13.37
CA ASN A 18 5.89 -5.47 12.37
C ASN A 18 4.65 -5.20 11.51
N LEU A 19 3.97 -6.27 11.08
CA LEU A 19 2.72 -6.15 10.32
C LEU A 19 1.64 -5.49 11.17
N ARG A 20 1.50 -5.89 12.44
CA ARG A 20 0.55 -5.26 13.35
C ARG A 20 0.81 -3.76 13.53
N ALA A 21 2.08 -3.37 13.72
CA ALA A 21 2.43 -1.95 13.84
C ALA A 21 2.02 -1.15 12.59
N LYS A 22 2.35 -1.66 11.40
CA LYS A 22 1.98 -1.03 10.12
C LYS A 22 0.47 -0.91 9.94
N LEU A 23 -0.29 -1.93 10.33
CA LEU A 23 -1.76 -1.86 10.28
C LEU A 23 -2.32 -0.77 11.19
N LEU A 24 -1.77 -0.61 12.40
CA LEU A 24 -2.15 0.45 13.33
C LEU A 24 -1.79 1.84 12.80
N GLU A 25 -0.62 1.99 12.18
CA GLU A 25 -0.19 3.25 11.56
C GLU A 25 -1.14 3.67 10.43
N VAL A 26 -1.53 2.74 9.56
CA VAL A 26 -2.51 2.98 8.49
C VAL A 26 -3.87 3.37 9.08
N ALA A 27 -4.38 2.60 10.05
CA ALA A 27 -5.66 2.90 10.69
C ALA A 27 -5.67 4.29 11.35
N ALA A 28 -4.62 4.62 12.12
CA ALA A 28 -4.49 5.93 12.75
C ALA A 28 -4.35 7.07 11.72
N GLY A 29 -3.76 6.81 10.55
CA GLY A 29 -3.71 7.75 9.44
C GLY A 29 -5.11 8.04 8.88
N LEU A 30 -5.89 7.00 8.60
CA LEU A 30 -7.27 7.11 8.13
C LEU A 30 -8.15 7.86 9.14
N ASP A 31 -8.04 7.52 10.43
CA ASP A 31 -8.76 8.22 11.51
C ASP A 31 -8.47 9.72 11.53
N ARG A 32 -7.22 10.13 11.27
CA ARG A 32 -6.86 11.56 11.23
C ARG A 32 -7.44 12.27 10.01
N ILE A 33 -7.51 11.58 8.87
CA ILE A 33 -8.13 12.11 7.64
C ILE A 33 -9.62 12.32 7.89
N ASP A 34 -10.31 11.34 8.48
CA ASP A 34 -11.74 11.41 8.77
C ASP A 34 -12.10 12.50 9.79
N ARG A 35 -11.16 12.89 10.66
CA ARG A 35 -11.31 14.00 11.61
C ARG A 35 -10.97 15.37 11.02
N GLY A 36 -10.53 15.44 9.76
CA GLY A 36 -10.26 16.70 9.07
C GLY A 36 -11.50 17.60 9.02
N ALA A 37 -11.32 18.90 9.24
CA ALA A 37 -12.42 19.85 9.31
C ALA A 37 -13.02 20.21 7.94
N GLU A 38 -12.24 20.07 6.87
CA GLU A 38 -12.65 20.38 5.51
C GLU A 38 -12.85 19.10 4.68
N PRO A 39 -13.79 19.09 3.72
CA PRO A 39 -13.95 17.98 2.79
C PRO A 39 -12.65 17.71 2.03
N LEU A 40 -12.33 16.42 1.85
CA LEU A 40 -11.22 15.99 1.01
C LEU A 40 -11.35 16.56 -0.40
N ALA A 41 -10.41 17.42 -0.79
CA ALA A 41 -10.37 18.03 -2.12
C ALA A 41 -10.08 17.00 -3.23
N ASP A 42 -9.39 15.90 -2.89
CA ASP A 42 -9.06 14.82 -3.82
C ASP A 42 -9.60 13.48 -3.31
N ALA A 43 -10.81 13.13 -3.76
CA ALA A 43 -11.42 11.83 -3.50
C ALA A 43 -10.68 10.67 -4.21
N GLY A 44 -9.95 10.94 -5.30
CA GLY A 44 -9.23 9.94 -6.09
C GLY A 44 -8.05 9.33 -5.34
N THR A 45 -7.30 10.16 -4.59
CA THR A 45 -6.25 9.68 -3.69
C THR A 45 -6.82 8.70 -2.66
N MET A 46 -7.96 9.04 -2.02
CA MET A 46 -8.59 8.15 -1.05
C MET A 46 -9.07 6.83 -1.66
N GLU A 47 -9.57 6.87 -2.89
CA GLU A 47 -9.98 5.65 -3.60
C GLU A 47 -8.79 4.73 -3.91
N THR A 48 -7.63 5.32 -4.24
CA THR A 48 -6.38 4.57 -4.43
C THR A 48 -5.95 3.86 -3.14
N PHE A 49 -6.04 4.54 -1.99
CA PHE A 49 -5.77 3.94 -0.68
C PHE A 49 -6.73 2.79 -0.35
N ARG A 50 -8.03 2.93 -0.63
CA ARG A 50 -9.01 1.85 -0.48
C ARG A 50 -8.64 0.64 -1.35
N GLY A 51 -8.36 0.86 -2.63
CA GLY A 51 -7.93 -0.19 -3.54
C GLY A 51 -6.65 -0.91 -3.10
N ALA A 52 -5.71 -0.20 -2.46
CA ALA A 52 -4.51 -0.80 -1.89
C ALA A 52 -4.83 -1.73 -0.70
N ILE A 53 -5.74 -1.31 0.19
CA ILE A 53 -6.20 -2.14 1.32
C ILE A 53 -6.92 -3.39 0.82
N GLU A 54 -7.82 -3.26 -0.15
CA GLU A 54 -8.50 -4.40 -0.78
C GLU A 54 -7.51 -5.37 -1.45
N THR A 55 -6.43 -4.83 -2.03
CA THR A 55 -5.37 -5.63 -2.65
C THR A 55 -4.62 -6.50 -1.65
N LEU A 56 -4.46 -6.05 -0.40
CA LEU A 56 -3.89 -6.85 0.68
C LEU A 56 -4.77 -8.04 1.06
N LEU A 57 -6.09 -7.87 1.05
CA LEU A 57 -7.07 -8.91 1.40
C LEU A 57 -7.14 -10.03 0.35
N ARG A 58 -6.78 -9.74 -0.90
CA ARG A 58 -6.79 -10.74 -1.97
C ARG A 58 -5.66 -11.77 -1.78
N PRO A 59 -5.93 -13.08 -1.96
CA PRO A 59 -4.89 -14.11 -1.97
C PRO A 59 -3.98 -13.96 -3.19
N GLY A 60 -2.78 -14.56 -3.13
CA GLY A 60 -1.82 -14.57 -4.22
C GLY A 60 -0.47 -13.91 -3.90
N PRO A 61 0.53 -14.11 -4.78
CA PRO A 61 1.85 -13.50 -4.62
C PRO A 61 1.82 -12.00 -4.95
N ASN A 62 2.98 -11.34 -4.77
CA ASN A 62 3.26 -10.00 -5.29
C ASN A 62 2.30 -8.88 -4.83
N ARG A 63 1.79 -8.95 -3.59
CA ARG A 63 0.92 -7.89 -3.03
C ARG A 63 1.56 -6.50 -3.10
N ALA A 64 2.87 -6.41 -2.81
CA ALA A 64 3.60 -5.14 -2.84
C ALA A 64 3.63 -4.53 -4.25
N GLU A 65 3.96 -5.32 -5.28
CA GLU A 65 3.95 -4.88 -6.69
C GLU A 65 2.55 -4.43 -7.11
N ARG A 66 1.52 -5.22 -6.79
CA ARG A 66 0.13 -4.89 -7.13
C ARG A 66 -0.32 -3.58 -6.47
N ILE A 67 0.09 -3.32 -5.23
CA ILE A 67 -0.17 -2.03 -4.56
C ILE A 67 0.60 -0.91 -5.24
N GLN A 68 1.89 -1.11 -5.55
CA GLN A 68 2.72 -0.10 -6.23
C GLN A 68 2.11 0.36 -7.56
N LEU A 69 1.54 -0.57 -8.32
CA LEU A 69 0.88 -0.26 -9.59
C LEU A 69 -0.34 0.65 -9.44
N LEU A 70 -1.07 0.58 -8.30
CA LEU A 70 -2.19 1.50 -8.03
C LEU A 70 -1.73 2.95 -7.87
N PHE A 71 -0.51 3.17 -7.39
CA PHE A 71 0.08 4.50 -7.22
C PHE A 71 0.95 4.94 -8.42
N SER A 72 1.06 4.10 -9.45
CA SER A 72 1.89 4.40 -10.62
C SER A 72 1.09 5.20 -11.65
N ARG A 73 1.72 6.18 -12.28
CA ARG A 73 1.15 6.82 -13.48
C ARG A 73 1.15 5.82 -14.63
N ALA A 74 0.22 6.00 -15.57
CA ALA A 74 0.29 5.30 -16.84
C ALA A 74 1.63 5.63 -17.52
N TYR A 75 2.21 4.64 -18.19
CA TYR A 75 3.38 4.88 -19.01
C TYR A 75 2.98 5.80 -20.19
N GLU A 76 3.68 6.92 -20.33
CA GLU A 76 3.53 7.83 -21.48
C GLU A 76 4.80 7.78 -22.32
N ASP A 77 4.69 7.49 -23.62
CA ASP A 77 5.87 7.36 -24.50
C ASP A 77 6.74 8.62 -24.52
N SER A 78 6.12 9.79 -24.45
CA SER A 78 6.78 11.10 -24.41
C SER A 78 7.14 11.57 -22.99
N TRP A 79 7.16 10.68 -21.99
CA TRP A 79 7.37 11.08 -20.59
C TRP A 79 8.64 11.90 -20.37
N ARG A 80 9.72 11.64 -21.13
CA ARG A 80 10.99 12.40 -21.00
C ARG A 80 10.89 13.85 -21.47
N GLU A 81 9.95 14.13 -22.36
CA GLU A 81 9.72 15.47 -22.91
C GLU A 81 8.71 16.24 -22.06
N ASN A 82 7.80 15.52 -21.40
CA ASN A 82 6.67 16.09 -20.64
C ASN A 82 6.87 16.08 -19.11
N MET A 83 8.01 15.59 -18.61
CA MET A 83 8.29 15.60 -17.17
C MET A 83 8.72 17.00 -16.72
N GLU A 84 7.81 17.78 -16.15
CA GLU A 84 8.18 18.97 -15.38
C GLU A 84 8.82 18.51 -14.06
N VAL A 85 10.03 19.03 -13.78
CA VAL A 85 10.82 18.75 -12.57
C VAL A 85 10.36 19.62 -11.42
#